data_AF-A0A1H7XPW1-F1
#
_entry.id   AF-A0A1H7XPW1-F1
#
_cell.length_a   1.000
_cell.length_b   1.000
_cell.length_c   1.000
_cell.angle_alpha   90.00
_cell.angle_beta   90.00
_cell.angle_gamma   90.00
#
_symmetry.space_group_name_H-M   'P 1'
#
loop_
_entity.id
_entity.type
_entity.pdbx_description
1 polymer ?
#
loop_
_entity_poly.entity_id
_entity_poly.type
_entity_poly.pdbx_seq_one_letter_code
_entity_poly.pdbx_strand_id
1 'polypeptide(L)'
;MSNFLNHLVSKPTFVSVLTALYFSYVLFLIVYKWFDPPKIGSAYKMILETLLVCSVVPLVLFIVDRLLVLKFSNIKLTVIETIILGSVFVYCLIQ
;
A
#
# COMPACT_ATOMS: atom_id res chain seq x y z
N MET A 1 7.44 1.04 20.81
CA MET A 1 7.49 0.36 19.49
C MET A 1 6.69 -0.94 19.46
N SER A 2 6.83 -1.85 20.45
CA SER A 2 6.11 -3.14 20.48
C SER A 2 4.57 -3.00 20.41
N ASN A 3 3.97 -2.06 21.14
CA ASN A 3 2.51 -1.87 21.11
C ASN A 3 1.99 -1.40 19.74
N PHE A 4 2.78 -0.65 18.98
CA PHE A 4 2.37 -0.18 17.64
C PHE A 4 2.39 -1.33 16.62
N LEU A 5 3.44 -2.16 16.67
CA LEU A 5 3.53 -3.37 15.83
C LEU A 5 2.49 -4.42 16.23
N ASN A 6 2.23 -4.61 17.52
CA ASN A 6 1.19 -5.52 17.99
C ASN A 6 -0.22 -5.05 17.60
N HIS A 7 -0.48 -3.74 17.60
CA HIS A 7 -1.76 -3.20 17.10
C HIS A 7 -1.86 -3.29 15.56
N LEU A 8 -0.72 -3.20 14.85
CA LEU A 8 -0.64 -3.45 13.41
C LEU A 8 -1.08 -4.86 13.04
N VAL A 9 -0.56 -5.87 13.76
CA VAL A 9 -0.80 -7.30 13.54
C VAL A 9 -2.16 -7.75 14.07
N SER A 10 -2.63 -7.19 15.18
CA SER A 10 -3.90 -7.56 15.79
C SER A 10 -5.13 -7.06 15.02
N LYS A 11 -4.98 -5.98 14.24
CA LYS A 11 -6.07 -5.35 13.48
C LYS A 11 -5.60 -5.04 12.05
N PRO A 12 -5.43 -6.05 11.19
CA PRO A 12 -5.10 -5.83 9.79
C PRO A 12 -6.33 -5.25 9.07
N THR A 13 -6.20 -4.03 8.56
CA THR A 13 -7.15 -3.41 7.63
C THR A 13 -6.77 -3.70 6.19
N PHE A 14 -7.70 -3.53 5.26
CA PHE A 14 -7.38 -3.77 3.84
C PHE A 14 -6.29 -2.81 3.36
N VAL A 15 -6.37 -1.52 3.73
CA VAL A 15 -5.34 -0.53 3.39
C VAL A 15 -3.98 -0.94 3.94
N SER A 16 -3.91 -1.50 5.15
CA SER A 16 -2.67 -2.01 5.74
C SER A 16 -2.07 -3.20 4.99
N VAL A 17 -2.89 -4.12 4.50
CA VAL A 17 -2.40 -5.28 3.72
C VAL A 17 -1.91 -4.82 2.35
N LEU A 18 -2.66 -3.92 1.69
CA LEU A 18 -2.30 -3.39 0.38
C LEU A 18 -0.98 -2.60 0.42
N THR A 19 -0.80 -1.77 1.45
CA THR A 19 0.46 -1.03 1.66
C THR A 19 1.62 -1.98 1.94
N ALA A 20 1.43 -3.02 2.76
CA ALA A 20 2.47 -4.02 3.00
C ALA A 20 2.87 -4.77 1.71
N LEU A 21 1.90 -5.16 0.88
CA LEU A 21 2.16 -5.79 -0.43
C LEU A 21 2.91 -4.86 -1.38
N TYR A 22 2.50 -3.59 -1.45
CA TYR A 22 3.17 -2.58 -2.25
C TYR A 22 4.64 -2.41 -1.83
N PHE A 23 4.91 -2.27 -0.53
CA PHE A 23 6.29 -2.15 -0.04
C PHE A 23 7.11 -3.41 -0.27
N SER A 24 6.53 -4.60 -0.10
CA SER A 24 7.19 -5.86 -0.45
C SER A 24 7.59 -5.91 -1.92
N TYR A 25 6.70 -5.46 -2.82
CA TYR A 25 6.98 -5.37 -4.26
C TYR A 25 8.10 -4.37 -4.58
N VAL A 26 8.07 -3.16 -3.99
CA VAL A 26 9.14 -2.17 -4.18
C VAL A 26 10.48 -2.72 -3.69
N LEU A 27 10.50 -3.40 -2.55
CA LEU A 27 11.71 -4.00 -1.99
C LEU A 27 12.26 -5.10 -2.92
N PHE A 28 11.37 -5.94 -3.47
CA PHE A 28 11.74 -6.92 -4.49
C PHE A 28 12.36 -6.27 -5.73
N LEU A 29 11.77 -5.18 -6.23
CA LEU A 29 12.31 -4.45 -7.38
C LEU A 29 13.68 -3.81 -7.11
N ILE A 30 13.90 -3.31 -5.89
CA ILE A 30 15.20 -2.76 -5.47
C ILE A 30 16.26 -3.86 -5.47
N VAL A 31 15.94 -5.04 -4.94
CA VAL A 31 16.84 -6.19 -4.94
C VAL A 31 17.13 -6.64 -6.38
N TYR A 32 16.10 -6.73 -7.23
CA TYR A 32 16.25 -7.08 -8.64
C TYR A 32 17.18 -6.12 -9.39
N LYS A 33 17.03 -4.81 -9.14
CA LYS A 33 17.91 -3.76 -9.70
C LYS A 33 19.38 -3.95 -9.32
N TRP A 34 19.69 -4.58 -8.19
CA TRP A 34 21.06 -4.85 -7.79
C TRP A 34 21.69 -5.96 -8.64
N PHE A 35 20.91 -6.98 -9.00
CA PHE A 35 21.38 -8.07 -9.84
C PHE A 35 21.47 -7.68 -11.32
N ASP A 36 20.52 -6.89 -11.82
CA ASP A 36 20.51 -6.42 -13.21
C ASP A 36 20.25 -4.90 -13.25
N PRO A 37 21.33 -4.08 -13.25
CA PRO A 37 21.19 -2.63 -13.19
C PRO A 37 20.65 -2.10 -14.52
N PRO A 38 19.52 -1.38 -14.51
CA PRO A 38 18.91 -0.90 -15.73
C PRO A 38 19.76 0.19 -16.39
N LYS A 39 19.82 0.14 -17.73
CA LYS A 39 20.52 1.13 -18.54
C LYS A 39 20.03 2.55 -18.22
N ILE A 40 20.97 3.49 -18.17
CA ILE A 40 20.70 4.92 -17.94
C ILE A 40 19.76 5.42 -19.06
N GLY A 41 18.63 6.02 -18.67
CA GLY A 41 17.60 6.48 -19.61
C GLY A 41 16.57 5.43 -20.04
N SER A 42 16.62 4.21 -19.52
CA SER A 42 15.60 3.19 -19.79
C SER A 42 14.27 3.48 -19.08
N ALA A 43 13.16 3.11 -19.73
CA ALA A 43 11.82 3.23 -19.16
C ALA A 43 11.71 2.51 -17.80
N TYR A 44 12.39 1.37 -17.63
CA TYR A 44 12.39 0.63 -16.37
C TYR A 44 13.01 1.43 -15.21
N LYS A 45 14.13 2.12 -15.44
CA LYS A 45 14.75 2.98 -14.42
C LYS A 45 13.81 4.11 -14.01
N MET A 46 13.15 4.73 -15.00
CA MET A 46 12.20 5.81 -14.77
C MET A 46 10.97 5.33 -13.97
N ILE A 47 10.38 4.20 -14.36
CA ILE A 47 9.25 3.59 -13.63
C ILE A 47 9.63 3.28 -12.18
N LEU A 48 10.84 2.75 -11.95
CA LEU A 48 11.30 2.39 -10.60
C LEU A 48 11.51 3.63 -9.72
N GLU A 49 12.08 4.70 -10.27
CA GLU A 49 12.22 5.99 -9.58
C GLU A 49 10.85 6.63 -9.30
N THR A 50 9.93 6.59 -10.27
CA THR A 50 8.55 7.08 -10.08
C THR A 50 7.80 6.27 -9.02
N LEU A 51 7.92 4.93 -9.01
CA LEU A 51 7.32 4.10 -7.96
C LEU A 51 7.85 4.50 -6.58
N LEU A 52 9.15 4.74 -6.46
CA LEU A 52 9.78 5.10 -5.19
C LEU A 52 9.36 6.49 -4.70
N VAL A 53 9.11 7.45 -5.61
CA VAL A 53 8.53 8.75 -5.23
C VAL A 53 7.04 8.62 -4.90
N CYS A 54 6.30 7.81 -5.66
CA CYS A 54 4.89 7.54 -5.40
C CYS A 54 4.64 6.76 -4.11
N SER A 55 5.65 6.14 -3.49
CA SER A 55 5.49 5.42 -2.22
C SER A 55 5.09 6.32 -1.05
N VAL A 56 5.20 7.64 -1.20
CA VAL A 56 4.65 8.62 -0.24
C VAL A 56 3.13 8.48 -0.11
N VAL A 57 2.41 8.24 -1.21
CA VAL A 57 0.94 8.16 -1.21
C VAL A 57 0.43 6.97 -0.38
N PRO A 58 0.92 5.72 -0.59
CA PRO A 58 0.61 4.58 0.27
C PRO A 58 0.92 4.83 1.75
N LEU A 59 2.02 5.52 2.08
CA LEU A 59 2.38 5.82 3.48
C LEU A 59 1.40 6.78 4.14
N VAL A 60 0.99 7.83 3.43
CA VAL A 60 -0.01 8.78 3.95
C VAL A 60 -1.35 8.07 4.16
N LEU A 61 -1.79 7.26 3.19
CA LEU A 61 -3.00 6.44 3.31
C LEU A 61 -2.94 5.49 4.52
N PHE A 62 -1.78 4.85 4.75
CA PHE A 62 -1.57 3.97 5.89
C PHE A 62 -1.73 4.70 7.23
N ILE A 63 -1.16 5.90 7.35
CA ILE A 63 -1.26 6.69 8.60
C ILE A 63 -2.71 7.12 8.84
N VAL A 64 -3.41 7.58 7.81
CA VAL A 64 -4.82 7.98 7.90
C VAL A 64 -5.70 6.80 8.29
N ASP A 65 -5.51 5.65 7.66
CA ASP A 65 -6.22 4.41 8.00
C ASP A 65 -6.02 4.03 9.48
N ARG A 66 -4.78 4.04 9.97
CA ARG A 66 -4.50 3.75 11.38
C ARG A 66 -5.11 4.77 12.34
N LEU A 67 -5.18 6.04 11.96
CA LEU A 67 -5.87 7.07 12.74
C LEU A 67 -7.38 6.80 12.83
N LEU A 68 -7.99 6.35 11.72
CA LEU A 68 -9.40 5.99 11.65
C LEU A 68 -9.71 4.71 12.45
N VAL A 69 -8.85 3.68 12.38
CA VAL A 69 -8.95 2.44 13.18
C VAL A 69 -8.91 2.73 14.68
N LEU A 70 -8.14 3.74 15.10
CA LEU A 70 -8.05 4.10 16.52
C LEU A 70 -9.31 4.81 17.02
N LYS A 71 -10.05 5.46 16.11
CA LYS A 71 -11.24 6.27 16.42
C LYS A 71 -12.56 5.53 16.20
N PHE A 72 -12.58 4.52 15.32
CA PHE A 72 -13.78 3.76 14.96
C PHE A 72 -13.62 2.27 15.28
N SER A 73 -14.75 1.56 15.44
CA SER A 73 -14.76 0.10 15.53
C SER A 73 -14.32 -0.51 14.19
N ASN A 74 -13.39 -1.48 14.24
CA ASN A 74 -12.86 -2.20 13.06
C ASN A 74 -13.96 -2.65 12.10
N ILE A 75 -15.08 -3.17 12.61
CA ILE A 75 -16.17 -3.71 11.80
C ILE A 75 -16.77 -2.62 10.89
N LYS A 76 -16.94 -1.40 11.42
CA LYS A 76 -17.48 -0.27 10.63
C LYS A 76 -16.48 0.20 9.58
N LEU A 77 -15.19 0.16 9.88
CA LEU A 77 -14.14 0.59 8.95
C LEU A 77 -14.01 -0.41 7.79
N THR A 78 -13.99 -1.71 8.08
CA THR A 78 -13.91 -2.76 7.05
C THR A 78 -15.11 -2.73 6.10
N VAL A 79 -16.32 -2.43 6.59
CA VAL A 79 -17.50 -2.25 5.73
C VAL A 79 -17.33 -1.07 4.78
N ILE A 80 -16.81 0.06 5.26
CA ILE A 80 -16.54 1.24 4.42
C ILE A 80 -15.45 0.93 3.38
N GLU A 81 -14.35 0.29 3.78
CA GLU A 81 -13.28 -0.13 2.85
C GLU A 81 -13.84 -1.05 1.76
N THR A 82 -14.66 -2.04 2.14
CA THR A 82 -15.23 -3.02 1.20
C THR A 82 -16.19 -2.36 0.20
N ILE A 83 -17.00 -1.38 0.64
CA ILE A 83 -17.91 -0.65 -0.24
C ILE A 83 -17.12 0.20 -1.25
N ILE A 84 -16.07 0.90 -0.80
CA ILE A 84 -15.24 1.74 -1.66
C ILE A 84 -14.47 0.87 -2.68
N LEU A 85 -13.91 -0.25 -2.24
CA LEU A 85 -13.20 -1.16 -3.14
C LEU A 85 -14.14 -1.87 -4.10
N GLY A 86 -15.29 -2.31 -3.62
CA GLY A 86 -16.32 -2.93 -4.44
C GLY A 86 -16.79 -1.99 -5.55
N SER A 87 -17.03 -0.71 -5.24
CA SER A 87 -17.44 0.28 -6.24
C SER A 87 -16.34 0.58 -7.26
N VAL A 88 -15.09 0.68 -6.85
CA VAL A 88 -13.94 0.84 -7.76
C VAL A 88 -13.79 -0.40 -8.65
N PHE A 89 -13.92 -1.59 -8.10
CA PHE A 89 -13.78 -2.84 -8.85
C PHE A 89 -14.87 -2.99 -9.91
N VAL A 90 -16.12 -2.65 -9.56
CA VAL A 90 -17.25 -2.63 -10.50
C VAL A 90 -17.03 -1.57 -11.58
N TYR A 91 -16.58 -0.37 -11.23
CA TYR A 91 -16.25 0.68 -12.20
C TYR A 91 -15.17 0.22 -13.19
N CYS A 92 -14.12 -0.44 -12.69
CA CYS A 92 -13.01 -0.93 -13.51
C CYS A 92 -13.39 -2.13 -14.41
N LEU A 93 -14.42 -2.91 -14.05
CA LEU A 93 -14.95 -3.99 -14.90
C LEU A 93 -15.92 -3.49 -15.98
N ILE A 94 -16.55 -2.33 -15.76
CA ILE A 94 -17.51 -1.73 -16.69
C ILE A 94 -16.81 -0.90 -17.78
N GLN A 95 -15.58 -0.44 -17.51
CA GLN A 95 -14.75 0.34 -18.43
C GLN A 95 -13.82 -0.55 -19.26
#